data_AF-A0A956X969-F1
#
_entry.id   AF-A0A956X969-F1
#
_cell.length_a   1.000
_cell.length_b   1.000
_cell.length_c   1.000
_cell.angle_alpha   90.00
_cell.angle_beta   90.00
_cell.angle_gamma   90.00
#
_symmetry.space_group_name_H-M   'P 1'
#
loop_
_entity.id
_entity.type
_entity.pdbx_description
1 polymer ?
#
loop_
_entity_poly.entity_id
_entity_poly.type
_entity_poly.pdbx_seq_one_letter_code
_entity_poly.pdbx_strand_id
1 'polypeptide(L)'
;MAILTTTNLSQSFGAFDLFSGISVSLPKDGKVGLVGPNGIGKTTLLLILAGQMIPSAGSVQFAKGIRFGYLRQEAAEAFAGRQHTVYDEMLLVFKALRATEAELRDLEAAMSNPDLTEEAGDALLERYSHLQEQFELAGGYQYELRIRQVLTGLGFDAESWKLPLPHLSGGQKTRVLLARLLLEAPDLLILDEPTNHLDVQAIEWLEGTLKTWEGAVLIVSHDRYFLDKTVNTIWEMTRTDIQTYRGNYSAYVLQRDERWQRRYDEFASLKERLEKELDYIRRNIAGQRTQM
;
A
#
# COMPACT_ATOMS: atom_id res chain seq x y z
N MET A 1 11.70 -3.73 -12.66
CA MET A 1 10.58 -4.66 -12.95
C MET A 1 9.36 -4.22 -12.15
N ALA A 2 8.16 -4.34 -12.71
CA ALA A 2 6.92 -4.00 -12.01
C ALA A 2 6.56 -5.08 -10.96
N ILE A 3 5.99 -4.67 -9.84
CA ILE A 3 5.42 -5.57 -8.83
C ILE A 3 3.95 -5.88 -9.10
N LEU A 4 3.24 -4.93 -9.71
CA LEU A 4 1.83 -5.00 -10.03
C LEU A 4 1.60 -4.33 -11.38
N THR A 5 0.78 -4.94 -12.24
CA THR A 5 0.35 -4.36 -13.51
C THR A 5 -1.13 -4.62 -13.72
N THR A 6 -1.87 -3.61 -14.17
CA THR A 6 -3.27 -3.75 -14.57
C THR A 6 -3.40 -3.58 -16.08
N THR A 7 -4.38 -4.26 -16.67
CA THR A 7 -4.66 -4.15 -18.10
C THR A 7 -6.15 -4.01 -18.32
N ASN A 8 -6.58 -2.88 -18.88
CA ASN A 8 -7.96 -2.53 -19.18
C ASN A 8 -8.93 -2.78 -18.00
N LEU A 9 -8.47 -2.52 -16.78
CA LEU A 9 -9.21 -2.82 -15.57
C LEU A 9 -10.46 -1.93 -15.49
N SER A 10 -11.62 -2.57 -15.30
CA SER A 10 -12.90 -1.89 -15.22
C SER A 10 -13.76 -2.48 -14.12
N GLN A 11 -14.54 -1.63 -13.45
CA GLN A 11 -15.47 -2.04 -12.42
C GLN A 11 -16.82 -1.37 -12.61
N SER A 12 -17.87 -2.18 -12.49
CA SER A 12 -19.27 -1.75 -12.62
C SER A 12 -20.13 -2.40 -11.53
N PHE A 13 -21.18 -1.70 -11.11
CA PHE A 13 -22.19 -2.21 -10.18
C PHE A 13 -23.56 -2.11 -10.86
N GLY A 14 -24.06 -3.26 -11.33
CA GLY A 14 -25.28 -3.30 -12.13
C GLY A 14 -25.10 -2.50 -13.43
N ALA A 15 -25.93 -1.47 -13.62
CA ALA A 15 -25.88 -0.58 -14.79
C ALA A 15 -24.92 0.62 -14.62
N PHE A 16 -24.28 0.77 -13.45
CA PHE A 16 -23.39 1.90 -13.17
C PHE A 16 -21.93 1.50 -13.33
N ASP A 17 -21.27 2.03 -14.36
CA ASP A 17 -19.82 1.92 -14.53
C ASP A 17 -19.11 2.88 -13.59
N LEU A 18 -18.37 2.34 -12.62
CA LEU A 18 -17.61 3.12 -11.65
C LEU A 18 -16.34 3.70 -12.31
N PHE A 19 -15.57 2.83 -12.94
CA PHE A 19 -14.42 3.20 -13.77
C PHE A 19 -14.16 2.13 -14.85
N SER A 20 -13.46 2.52 -15.91
CA SER A 20 -13.12 1.66 -17.03
C SER A 20 -11.73 1.94 -17.59
N GLY A 21 -11.12 0.94 -18.24
CA GLY A 21 -9.91 1.13 -19.05
C GLY A 21 -8.61 1.36 -18.28
N ILE A 22 -8.55 1.09 -16.97
CA ILE A 22 -7.38 1.41 -16.15
C ILE A 22 -6.22 0.45 -16.46
N SER A 23 -5.15 0.99 -17.05
CA SER A 23 -3.91 0.25 -17.34
C SER A 23 -2.71 0.97 -16.73
N VAL A 24 -2.25 0.49 -15.57
CA VAL A 24 -1.11 1.08 -14.84
C VAL A 24 -0.13 0.00 -14.39
N SER A 25 1.11 0.42 -14.13
CA SER A 25 2.17 -0.46 -13.64
C SER A 25 2.86 0.18 -12.44
N LEU A 26 2.91 -0.55 -11.33
CA LEU A 26 3.62 -0.16 -10.11
C LEU A 26 5.03 -0.77 -10.11
N PRO A 27 6.10 0.04 -10.06
CA PRO A 27 7.46 -0.45 -9.86
C PRO A 27 7.66 -1.13 -8.49
N LYS A 28 8.62 -2.05 -8.37
CA LYS A 28 8.94 -2.76 -7.11
C LYS A 28 9.37 -1.84 -5.96
N ASP A 29 9.95 -0.70 -6.27
CA ASP A 29 10.44 0.35 -5.37
C ASP A 29 9.57 1.63 -5.46
N GLY A 30 8.42 1.53 -6.13
CA GLY A 30 7.53 2.65 -6.38
C GLY A 30 6.81 3.09 -5.12
N LYS A 31 6.85 4.39 -4.81
CA LYS A 31 6.05 5.01 -3.75
C LYS A 31 5.01 5.89 -4.42
N VAL A 32 3.82 5.34 -4.56
CA VAL A 32 2.77 5.91 -5.39
C VAL A 32 1.63 6.43 -4.51
N GLY A 33 1.29 7.69 -4.69
CA GLY A 33 0.07 8.28 -4.12
C GLY A 33 -1.07 8.21 -5.13
N LEU A 34 -2.20 7.62 -4.76
CA LEU A 34 -3.43 7.60 -5.56
C LEU A 34 -4.35 8.73 -5.13
N VAL A 35 -4.55 9.71 -6.02
CA VAL A 35 -5.39 10.87 -5.81
C VAL A 35 -6.54 10.89 -6.81
N GLY A 36 -7.64 11.53 -6.45
CA GLY A 36 -8.79 11.70 -7.35
C GLY A 36 -10.04 12.13 -6.58
N PRO A 37 -11.11 12.53 -7.30
CA PRO A 37 -12.36 12.96 -6.68
C PRO A 37 -12.97 11.89 -5.76
N ASN A 38 -13.81 12.32 -4.82
CA ASN A 38 -14.57 11.40 -3.98
C ASN A 38 -15.63 10.67 -4.82
N GLY A 39 -15.83 9.38 -4.55
CA GLY A 39 -16.75 8.54 -5.31
C GLY A 39 -16.24 8.08 -6.69
N ILE A 40 -14.98 8.37 -7.06
CA ILE A 40 -14.39 7.90 -8.32
C ILE A 40 -14.07 6.39 -8.31
N GLY A 41 -14.01 5.78 -7.12
CA GLY A 41 -13.71 4.35 -6.96
C GLY A 41 -12.30 4.02 -6.46
N LYS A 42 -11.59 4.95 -5.80
CA LYS A 42 -10.25 4.71 -5.22
C LYS A 42 -10.20 3.46 -4.33
N THR A 43 -11.06 3.41 -3.30
CA THR A 43 -11.17 2.25 -2.39
C THR A 43 -11.54 0.97 -3.14
N THR A 44 -12.42 1.05 -4.14
CA THR A 44 -12.78 -0.10 -4.99
C THR A 44 -11.59 -0.61 -5.81
N LEU A 45 -10.79 0.31 -6.36
CA LEU A 45 -9.53 -0.05 -7.03
C LEU A 45 -8.58 -0.73 -6.05
N LEU A 46 -8.38 -0.17 -4.84
CA LEU A 46 -7.53 -0.78 -3.83
C LEU A 46 -8.00 -2.20 -3.44
N LEU A 47 -9.31 -2.42 -3.30
CA LEU A 47 -9.87 -3.76 -3.03
C LEU A 47 -9.53 -4.76 -4.14
N ILE A 48 -9.60 -4.34 -5.40
CA ILE A 48 -9.23 -5.18 -6.54
C ILE A 48 -7.72 -5.45 -6.55
N LEU A 49 -6.90 -4.41 -6.31
CA LEU A 49 -5.43 -4.54 -6.23
C LEU A 49 -4.97 -5.35 -5.01
N ALA A 50 -5.78 -5.43 -3.96
CA ALA A 50 -5.57 -6.29 -2.79
C ALA A 50 -6.14 -7.70 -2.97
N GLY A 51 -6.70 -8.04 -4.14
CA GLY A 51 -7.31 -9.34 -4.41
C GLY A 51 -8.58 -9.65 -3.59
N GLN A 52 -9.16 -8.63 -2.95
CA GLN A 52 -10.39 -8.75 -2.15
C GLN A 52 -11.66 -8.55 -2.98
N MET A 53 -11.51 -8.16 -4.25
CA MET A 53 -12.60 -7.96 -5.19
C MET A 53 -12.16 -8.39 -6.60
N ILE A 54 -13.03 -9.11 -7.30
CA ILE A 54 -12.83 -9.50 -8.69
C ILE A 54 -13.30 -8.33 -9.57
N PRO A 55 -12.50 -7.85 -10.53
CA PRO A 55 -12.92 -6.79 -11.43
C PRO A 55 -14.00 -7.25 -12.41
N SER A 56 -14.89 -6.35 -12.82
CA SER A 56 -15.89 -6.64 -13.86
C SER A 56 -15.25 -6.94 -15.23
N ALA A 57 -14.13 -6.30 -15.56
CA ALA A 57 -13.35 -6.58 -16.76
C ALA A 57 -11.87 -6.22 -16.60
N GLY A 58 -11.03 -6.75 -17.50
CA GLY A 58 -9.58 -6.58 -17.45
C GLY A 58 -8.90 -7.57 -16.49
N SER A 59 -7.62 -7.33 -16.20
CA SER A 59 -6.83 -8.21 -15.33
C SER A 59 -5.84 -7.45 -14.47
N VAL A 60 -5.55 -8.00 -13.29
CA VAL A 60 -4.43 -7.59 -12.43
C VAL A 60 -3.40 -8.72 -12.42
N GLN A 61 -2.15 -8.37 -12.68
CA GLN A 61 -1.02 -9.29 -12.65
C GLN A 61 -0.04 -8.84 -11.57
N PHE A 62 0.38 -9.78 -10.74
CA PHE A 62 1.38 -9.57 -9.70
C PHE A 62 2.67 -10.29 -10.09
N ALA A 63 3.82 -9.76 -9.64
CA ALA A 63 5.07 -10.48 -9.72
C ALA A 63 4.98 -11.81 -8.92
N LYS A 64 5.64 -12.86 -9.40
CA LYS A 64 5.59 -14.19 -8.76
C LYS A 64 6.19 -14.14 -7.35
N GLY A 65 5.48 -14.74 -6.40
CA GLY A 65 5.97 -14.95 -5.03
C GLY A 65 5.94 -13.71 -4.13
N ILE A 66 5.28 -12.62 -4.53
CA ILE A 66 5.22 -11.41 -3.69
C ILE A 66 4.24 -11.58 -2.54
N ARG A 67 4.58 -10.96 -1.41
CA ARG A 67 3.67 -10.75 -0.28
C ARG A 67 3.13 -9.33 -0.36
N PHE A 68 1.83 -9.15 -0.21
CA PHE A 68 1.24 -7.82 -0.13
C PHE A 68 0.43 -7.67 1.15
N GLY A 69 0.39 -6.44 1.67
CA GLY A 69 -0.39 -6.06 2.84
C GLY A 69 -1.36 -4.95 2.48
N TYR A 70 -2.58 -5.01 3.01
CA TYR A 70 -3.61 -4.00 2.76
C TYR A 70 -4.21 -3.48 4.07
N LEU A 71 -4.07 -2.18 4.30
CA LEU A 71 -4.75 -1.46 5.36
C LEU A 71 -6.03 -0.83 4.81
N ARG A 72 -7.17 -1.32 5.32
CA ARG A 72 -8.49 -0.73 5.04
C ARG A 72 -8.74 0.48 5.94
N GLN A 73 -9.47 1.46 5.42
CA GLN A 73 -9.88 2.65 6.15
C GLN A 73 -10.62 2.32 7.46
N GLU A 74 -11.54 1.35 7.43
CA GLU A 74 -12.28 0.86 8.60
C GLU A 74 -11.92 -0.59 8.89
N ALA A 75 -11.00 -0.80 9.82
CA ALA A 75 -10.52 -2.11 10.23
C ALA A 75 -11.03 -2.55 11.61
N ALA A 76 -12.08 -1.91 12.14
CA ALA A 76 -12.58 -2.15 13.49
C ALA A 76 -13.00 -3.62 13.73
N GLU A 77 -13.41 -4.31 12.67
CA GLU A 77 -13.82 -5.72 12.69
C GLU A 77 -12.66 -6.70 12.52
N ALA A 78 -11.45 -6.25 12.18
CA ALA A 78 -10.30 -7.13 11.89
C ALA A 78 -9.92 -8.05 13.06
N PHE A 79 -10.29 -7.68 14.28
CA PHE A 79 -10.00 -8.41 15.51
C PHE A 79 -11.26 -9.00 16.18
N ALA A 80 -12.38 -9.08 15.47
CA ALA A 80 -13.60 -9.69 16.01
C ALA A 80 -13.32 -11.12 16.47
N GLY A 81 -13.64 -11.41 17.74
CA GLY A 81 -13.43 -12.73 18.35
C GLY A 81 -12.00 -13.04 18.83
N ARG A 82 -11.02 -12.14 18.64
CA ARG A 82 -9.67 -12.32 19.18
C ARG A 82 -9.55 -11.74 20.58
N GLN A 83 -9.00 -12.53 21.52
CA GLN A 83 -8.78 -12.13 22.91
C GLN A 83 -7.31 -11.78 23.20
N HIS A 84 -6.47 -11.72 22.17
CA HIS A 84 -5.04 -11.38 22.32
C HIS A 84 -4.87 -9.95 22.84
N THR A 85 -3.74 -9.71 23.51
CA THR A 85 -3.26 -8.35 23.76
C THR A 85 -2.68 -7.74 22.48
N VAL A 86 -2.46 -6.43 22.48
CA VAL A 86 -1.75 -5.74 21.39
C VAL A 86 -0.39 -6.39 21.14
N TYR A 87 0.37 -6.67 22.20
CA TYR A 87 1.70 -7.26 22.08
C TYR A 87 1.67 -8.70 21.55
N ASP A 88 0.73 -9.52 22.05
CA ASP A 88 0.57 -10.91 21.58
C ASP A 88 0.29 -10.96 20.08
N GLU A 89 -0.54 -10.04 19.58
CA GLU A 89 -0.86 -9.94 18.16
C GLU A 89 0.38 -9.59 17.32
N MET A 90 1.29 -8.76 17.83
CA MET A 90 2.56 -8.46 17.16
C MET A 90 3.50 -9.66 17.18
N LEU A 91 3.53 -10.44 18.27
CA LEU A 91 4.34 -11.65 18.37
C LEU A 91 3.92 -12.73 17.37
N LEU A 92 2.65 -12.77 16.95
CA LEU A 92 2.18 -13.72 15.94
C LEU A 92 2.84 -13.54 14.59
N VAL A 93 3.23 -12.31 14.24
CA VAL A 93 3.98 -12.02 12.99
C VAL A 93 5.30 -12.79 12.97
N PHE A 94 5.92 -12.97 14.14
CA PHE A 94 7.20 -13.65 14.31
C PHE A 94 7.05 -15.08 14.83
N LYS A 95 5.89 -15.73 14.65
CA LYS A 95 5.64 -17.10 15.13
C LYS A 95 6.70 -18.10 14.67
N ALA A 96 7.14 -18.00 13.41
CA ALA A 96 8.17 -18.88 12.85
C ALA A 96 9.52 -18.67 13.55
N LEU A 97 9.97 -17.41 13.68
CA LEU A 97 11.19 -17.06 14.42
C LEU A 97 11.16 -17.55 15.86
N ARG A 98 10.04 -17.37 16.55
CA ARG A 98 9.89 -17.82 17.95
C ARG A 98 9.91 -19.34 18.08
N ALA A 99 9.41 -20.07 17.08
CA ALA A 99 9.53 -21.52 17.05
C ALA A 99 11.00 -21.95 16.89
N THR A 100 11.75 -21.27 16.00
CA THR A 100 13.19 -21.49 15.84
C THR A 100 13.95 -21.16 17.13
N GLU A 101 13.62 -20.07 17.83
CA GLU A 101 14.22 -19.72 19.12
C GLU A 101 13.98 -20.80 20.18
N ALA A 102 12.76 -21.32 20.27
CA ALA A 102 12.44 -22.41 21.20
C ALA A 102 13.23 -23.68 20.86
N GLU A 103 13.34 -24.02 19.58
CA GLU A 103 14.13 -25.17 19.12
C GLU A 103 15.61 -25.03 19.44
N LEU A 104 16.19 -23.82 19.28
CA LEU A 104 17.58 -23.55 19.67
C LEU A 104 17.80 -23.79 21.17
N ARG A 105 16.86 -23.35 22.02
CA ARG A 105 16.92 -23.60 23.48
C ARG A 105 16.80 -25.08 23.82
N ASP A 106 15.95 -25.82 23.11
CA ASP A 106 15.80 -27.26 23.29
C ASP A 106 17.08 -28.01 22.90
N LEU A 107 17.75 -27.58 21.83
CA LEU A 107 19.05 -28.12 21.42
C LEU A 107 20.16 -27.82 22.44
N GLU A 108 20.22 -26.61 22.99
CA GLU A 108 21.15 -26.25 24.07
C GLU A 108 20.96 -27.12 25.32
N ALA A 109 19.70 -27.38 25.69
CA ALA A 109 19.36 -28.26 26.80
C ALA A 109 19.77 -29.71 26.50
N ALA A 110 19.55 -30.20 25.27
CA ALA A 110 19.94 -31.54 24.85
C ALA A 110 21.46 -31.74 24.84
N MET A 111 22.23 -30.74 24.41
CA MET A 111 23.71 -30.79 24.44
C MET A 111 24.27 -30.81 25.86
N SER A 112 23.53 -30.30 26.85
CA SER A 112 23.90 -30.32 28.26
C SER A 112 23.71 -31.70 28.93
N ASN A 113 23.18 -32.70 28.20
CA ASN A 113 22.93 -34.04 28.72
C ASN A 113 24.25 -34.81 28.92
N PRO A 114 24.59 -35.28 30.14
CA PRO A 114 25.82 -36.04 30.41
C PRO A 114 25.90 -37.40 29.69
N ASP A 115 24.77 -37.98 29.32
CA ASP A 115 24.68 -39.31 28.68
C ASP A 115 24.75 -39.23 27.14
N LEU A 116 25.10 -38.07 26.58
CA LEU A 116 25.13 -37.84 25.15
C LEU A 116 26.33 -38.55 24.50
N THR A 117 26.09 -39.30 23.42
CA THR A 117 27.17 -39.90 22.62
C THR A 117 27.85 -38.84 21.76
N GLU A 118 29.13 -39.03 21.41
CA GLU A 118 29.87 -38.11 20.53
C GLU A 118 29.15 -37.90 19.18
N GLU A 119 28.70 -38.98 18.52
CA GLU A 119 27.96 -38.90 17.26
C GLU A 119 26.64 -38.11 17.38
N ALA A 120 25.92 -38.25 18.50
CA ALA A 120 24.70 -37.48 18.74
C ALA A 120 25.00 -36.01 19.06
N GLY A 121 26.11 -35.74 19.76
CA GLY A 121 26.61 -34.40 20.02
C GLY A 121 26.96 -33.65 18.74
N ASP A 122 27.71 -34.28 17.85
CA ASP A 122 28.10 -33.68 16.57
C ASP A 122 26.86 -33.35 15.70
N ALA A 123 25.88 -34.26 15.64
CA ALA A 123 24.63 -34.02 14.91
C ALA A 123 23.80 -32.86 15.51
N LEU A 124 23.77 -32.72 16.84
CA LEU A 124 23.09 -31.60 17.50
C LEU A 124 23.80 -30.27 17.22
N LEU A 125 25.13 -30.25 17.27
CA LEU A 125 25.93 -29.07 16.95
C LEU A 125 25.73 -28.60 15.51
N GLU A 126 25.73 -29.52 14.54
CA GLU A 126 25.48 -29.19 13.14
C GLU A 126 24.09 -28.57 12.96
N ARG A 127 23.04 -29.18 13.54
CA ARG A 127 21.68 -28.65 13.49
C ARG A 127 21.55 -27.28 14.16
N TYR A 128 22.17 -27.10 15.32
CA TYR A 128 22.18 -25.83 16.04
C TYR A 128 22.83 -24.73 15.21
N SER A 129 24.00 -24.99 14.62
CA SER A 129 24.72 -24.02 13.81
C SER A 129 23.87 -23.51 12.64
N HIS A 130 23.20 -24.41 11.92
CA HIS A 130 22.34 -24.07 10.80
C HIS A 130 21.08 -23.28 11.24
N LEU A 131 20.44 -23.69 12.33
CA LEU A 131 19.27 -22.96 12.85
C LEU A 131 19.65 -21.59 13.41
N GLN A 132 20.82 -21.47 14.04
CA GLN A 132 21.32 -20.20 14.58
C GLN A 132 21.58 -19.21 13.46
N GLU A 133 22.23 -19.64 12.38
CA GLU A 133 22.46 -18.80 11.20
C GLU A 133 21.13 -18.34 10.58
N GLN A 134 20.17 -19.25 10.40
CA GLN A 134 18.84 -18.89 9.90
C GLN A 134 18.10 -17.92 10.81
N PHE A 135 18.18 -18.11 12.13
CA PHE A 135 17.57 -17.24 13.11
C PHE A 135 18.17 -15.84 13.09
N GLU A 136 19.49 -15.73 12.98
CA GLU A 136 20.19 -14.45 12.87
C GLU A 136 19.82 -13.72 11.58
N LEU A 137 19.89 -14.39 10.43
CA LEU A 137 19.56 -13.81 9.12
C LEU A 137 18.10 -13.34 9.03
N ALA A 138 17.19 -14.02 9.72
CA ALA A 138 15.77 -13.64 9.78
C ALA A 138 15.47 -12.55 10.84
N GLY A 139 16.50 -12.02 11.52
CA GLY A 139 16.37 -10.91 12.48
C GLY A 139 15.88 -11.34 13.87
N GLY A 140 16.16 -12.59 14.25
CA GLY A 140 15.71 -13.21 15.51
C GLY A 140 16.09 -12.43 16.78
N TYR A 141 17.23 -11.75 16.81
CA TYR A 141 17.62 -10.95 17.98
C TYR A 141 16.98 -9.56 18.03
N GLN A 142 16.32 -9.13 16.95
CA GLN A 142 15.82 -7.76 16.80
C GLN A 142 14.29 -7.67 16.79
N TYR A 143 13.57 -8.79 16.66
CA TYR A 143 12.10 -8.73 16.50
C TYR A 143 11.42 -8.04 17.68
N GLU A 144 11.85 -8.27 18.93
CA GLU A 144 11.26 -7.59 20.10
C GLU A 144 11.50 -6.09 20.04
N LEU A 145 12.73 -5.66 19.73
CA LEU A 145 13.06 -4.25 19.59
C LEU A 145 12.22 -3.60 18.48
N ARG A 146 12.06 -4.28 17.35
CA ARG A 146 11.26 -3.82 16.22
C ARG A 146 9.79 -3.68 16.61
N ILE A 147 9.21 -4.62 17.35
CA ILE A 147 7.84 -4.50 17.88
C ILE A 147 7.71 -3.23 18.74
N ARG A 148 8.64 -3.03 19.67
CA ARG A 148 8.63 -1.85 20.56
C ARG A 148 8.73 -0.54 19.76
N GLN A 149 9.66 -0.48 18.80
CA GLN A 149 9.84 0.69 17.94
C GLN A 149 8.57 1.02 17.13
N VAL A 150 7.92 0.01 16.53
CA VAL A 150 6.70 0.21 15.75
C VAL A 150 5.52 0.64 16.62
N LEU A 151 5.31 -0.02 17.76
CA LEU A 151 4.21 0.33 18.67
C LEU A 151 4.39 1.73 19.27
N THR A 152 5.59 2.05 19.77
CA THR A 152 5.89 3.39 20.30
C THR A 152 5.79 4.45 19.21
N GLY A 153 6.28 4.18 18.00
CA GLY A 153 6.19 5.07 16.85
C GLY A 153 4.76 5.39 16.43
N LEU A 154 3.82 4.46 16.62
CA LEU A 154 2.39 4.65 16.35
C LEU A 154 1.59 5.20 17.56
N GLY A 155 2.29 5.61 18.62
CA GLY A 155 1.70 6.25 19.79
C GLY A 155 1.06 5.29 20.80
N PHE A 156 1.56 4.05 20.90
CA PHE A 156 1.20 3.13 21.98
C PHE A 156 2.23 3.18 23.11
N ASP A 157 1.75 3.39 24.33
CA ASP A 157 2.54 3.28 25.55
C ASP A 157 2.66 1.82 26.03
N ALA A 158 3.60 1.57 26.94
CA ALA A 158 3.88 0.23 27.44
C ALA A 158 2.67 -0.41 28.18
N GLU A 159 1.79 0.42 28.75
CA GLU A 159 0.55 -0.06 29.39
C GLU A 159 -0.46 -0.53 28.33
N SER A 160 -0.60 0.18 27.21
CA SER A 160 -1.50 -0.22 26.11
C SER A 160 -1.11 -1.55 25.47
N TRP A 161 0.15 -1.98 25.58
CA TRP A 161 0.62 -3.24 24.99
C TRP A 161 -0.06 -4.46 25.59
N LYS A 162 -0.45 -4.37 26.88
CA LYS A 162 -1.13 -5.44 27.62
C LYS A 162 -2.64 -5.39 27.49
N LEU A 163 -3.20 -4.36 26.84
CA LEU A 163 -4.63 -4.24 26.67
C LEU A 163 -5.15 -5.28 25.66
N PRO A 164 -6.26 -5.97 25.98
CA PRO A 164 -6.94 -6.82 25.03
C PRO A 164 -7.44 -6.04 23.81
N LEU A 165 -7.28 -6.61 22.61
CA LEU A 165 -7.75 -6.02 21.34
C LEU A 165 -9.23 -5.60 21.35
N PRO A 166 -10.17 -6.33 21.99
CA PRO A 166 -11.57 -5.94 22.02
C PRO A 166 -11.83 -4.59 22.73
N HIS A 167 -10.97 -4.22 23.69
CA HIS A 167 -11.13 -2.99 24.49
C HIS A 167 -10.63 -1.73 23.77
N LEU A 168 -9.96 -1.88 22.64
CA LEU A 168 -9.45 -0.77 21.85
C LEU A 168 -10.57 -0.08 21.07
N SER A 169 -10.47 1.25 20.94
CA SER A 169 -11.29 2.02 20.01
C SER A 169 -11.03 1.62 18.56
N GLY A 170 -11.97 1.93 17.65
CA GLY A 170 -11.80 1.64 16.22
C GLY A 170 -10.49 2.19 15.64
N GLY A 171 -10.14 3.44 15.97
CA GLY A 171 -8.88 4.06 15.54
C GLY A 171 -7.63 3.38 16.13
N GLN A 172 -7.68 2.96 17.40
CA GLN A 172 -6.60 2.16 17.99
C GLN A 172 -6.45 0.80 17.29
N LYS A 173 -7.56 0.13 16.94
CA LYS A 173 -7.51 -1.11 16.17
C LYS A 173 -6.88 -0.91 14.79
N THR A 174 -7.24 0.16 14.08
CA THR A 174 -6.59 0.51 12.80
C THR A 174 -5.08 0.73 12.98
N ARG A 175 -4.66 1.41 14.05
CA ARG A 175 -3.24 1.59 14.37
C ARG A 175 -2.52 0.26 14.68
N VAL A 176 -3.16 -0.67 15.41
CA VAL A 176 -2.59 -2.02 15.64
C VAL A 176 -2.48 -2.80 14.33
N LEU A 177 -3.46 -2.70 13.44
CA LEU A 177 -3.39 -3.36 12.13
C LEU A 177 -2.26 -2.78 11.28
N LEU A 178 -2.09 -1.46 11.27
CA LEU A 178 -0.95 -0.81 10.63
C LEU A 178 0.38 -1.30 11.25
N ALA A 179 0.48 -1.36 12.58
CA ALA A 179 1.66 -1.89 13.26
C ALA A 179 2.00 -3.31 12.79
N ARG A 180 0.99 -4.18 12.74
CA ARG A 180 1.13 -5.56 12.27
C ARG A 180 1.64 -5.62 10.82
N LEU A 181 1.05 -4.83 9.91
CA LEU A 181 1.47 -4.79 8.50
C LEU A 181 2.91 -4.29 8.33
N LEU A 182 3.32 -3.29 9.12
CA LEU A 182 4.70 -2.78 9.11
C LEU A 182 5.71 -3.82 9.64
N LEU A 183 5.30 -4.67 10.58
CA LEU A 183 6.12 -5.78 11.07
C LEU A 183 6.21 -6.93 10.08
N GLU A 184 5.10 -7.25 9.38
CA GLU A 184 5.07 -8.29 8.35
C GLU A 184 6.01 -7.98 7.16
N ALA A 185 6.31 -6.69 6.93
CA ALA A 185 7.18 -6.20 5.86
C ALA A 185 6.86 -6.82 4.48
N PRO A 186 5.63 -6.66 3.96
CA PRO A 186 5.29 -7.13 2.62
C PRO A 186 6.06 -6.39 1.52
N ASP A 187 6.23 -7.04 0.37
CA ASP A 187 6.85 -6.46 -0.84
C ASP A 187 5.99 -5.33 -1.44
N LEU A 188 4.67 -5.40 -1.26
CA LEU A 188 3.71 -4.37 -1.66
C LEU A 188 2.82 -3.98 -0.47
N LEU A 189 2.88 -2.71 -0.06
CA LEU A 189 2.03 -2.15 0.98
C LEU A 189 0.96 -1.24 0.36
N ILE A 190 -0.32 -1.57 0.58
CA ILE A 190 -1.46 -0.77 0.12
C ILE A 190 -2.12 -0.15 1.35
N LEU A 191 -2.22 1.18 1.38
CA LEU A 191 -2.73 1.94 2.53
C LEU A 191 -3.89 2.84 2.11
N ASP A 192 -5.08 2.62 2.67
CA ASP A 192 -6.25 3.49 2.48
C ASP A 192 -6.44 4.42 3.69
N GLU A 193 -6.13 5.70 3.50
CA GLU A 193 -6.14 6.77 4.51
C GLU A 193 -5.37 6.42 5.80
N PRO A 194 -4.06 6.07 5.72
CA PRO A 194 -3.28 5.60 6.87
C PRO A 194 -3.03 6.66 7.94
N THR A 195 -3.17 7.94 7.61
CA THR A 195 -2.98 9.06 8.54
C THR A 195 -4.20 9.28 9.43
N ASN A 196 -5.35 8.67 9.10
CA ASN A 196 -6.52 8.76 9.95
C ASN A 196 -6.24 8.15 11.32
N HIS A 197 -6.66 8.85 12.37
CA HIS A 197 -6.48 8.44 13.77
C HIS A 197 -5.02 8.39 14.26
N LEU A 198 -4.07 8.93 13.50
CA LEU A 198 -2.70 9.20 13.94
C LEU A 198 -2.58 10.64 14.46
N ASP A 199 -1.75 10.84 15.49
CA ASP A 199 -1.32 12.17 15.88
C ASP A 199 -0.12 12.62 15.02
N VAL A 200 0.31 13.87 15.20
CA VAL A 200 1.39 14.46 14.40
C VAL A 200 2.70 13.68 14.53
N GLN A 201 3.03 13.20 15.74
CA GLN A 201 4.26 12.44 15.98
C GLN A 201 4.24 11.08 15.27
N ALA A 202 3.11 10.38 15.32
CA ALA A 202 2.94 9.10 14.64
C ALA A 202 2.93 9.26 13.11
N ILE A 203 2.37 10.36 12.59
CA ILE A 203 2.45 10.68 11.15
C ILE A 203 3.91 10.88 10.73
N GLU A 204 4.69 11.70 11.44
CA GLU A 204 6.10 11.94 11.13
C GLU A 204 6.94 10.65 11.20
N TRP A 205 6.67 9.79 12.19
CA TRP A 205 7.32 8.49 12.30
C TRP A 205 6.96 7.55 11.13
N LEU A 206 5.68 7.52 10.74
CA LEU A 206 5.22 6.74 9.60
C LEU A 206 5.82 7.26 8.29
N GLU A 207 5.92 8.57 8.11
CA GLU A 207 6.58 9.20 6.96
C GLU A 207 8.03 8.72 6.83
N GLY A 208 8.78 8.71 7.94
CA GLY A 208 10.16 8.20 7.98
C GLY A 208 10.24 6.72 7.61
N THR A 209 9.35 5.91 8.17
CA THR A 209 9.29 4.46 7.92
C THR A 209 8.97 4.15 6.45
N LEU A 210 8.00 4.83 5.85
CA LEU A 210 7.62 4.63 4.45
C LEU A 210 8.69 5.15 3.47
N LYS A 211 9.46 6.17 3.86
CA LYS A 211 10.61 6.65 3.07
C LYS A 211 11.74 5.64 2.97
N THR A 212 11.98 4.83 3.98
CA THR A 212 13.04 3.80 3.95
C THR A 212 12.50 2.41 3.60
N TRP A 213 11.23 2.30 3.24
CA TRP A 213 10.63 1.03 2.84
C TRP A 213 11.28 0.50 1.55
N GLU A 214 11.76 -0.74 1.59
CA GLU A 214 12.46 -1.41 0.47
C GLU A 214 11.49 -1.97 -0.60
N GLY A 215 10.20 -2.05 -0.28
CA GLY A 215 9.16 -2.50 -1.19
C GLY A 215 8.38 -1.37 -1.87
N ALA A 216 7.33 -1.74 -2.59
CA ALA A 216 6.41 -0.81 -3.21
C ALA A 216 5.35 -0.36 -2.21
N VAL A 217 4.95 0.90 -2.27
CA VAL A 217 3.90 1.47 -1.43
C VAL A 217 2.88 2.17 -2.31
N LEU A 218 1.61 1.82 -2.15
CA LEU A 218 0.47 2.49 -2.75
C LEU A 218 -0.37 3.13 -1.65
N ILE A 219 -0.49 4.45 -1.67
CA ILE A 219 -1.14 5.24 -0.62
C ILE A 219 -2.33 6.00 -1.21
N VAL A 220 -3.53 5.81 -0.66
CA VAL A 220 -4.63 6.76 -0.81
C VAL A 220 -4.64 7.64 0.43
N SER A 221 -4.50 8.95 0.25
CA SER A 221 -4.66 9.89 1.35
C SER A 221 -5.18 11.24 0.87
N HIS A 222 -5.98 11.89 1.71
CA HIS A 222 -6.33 13.29 1.57
C HIS A 222 -5.28 14.24 2.17
N ASP A 223 -4.31 13.73 2.94
CA ASP A 223 -3.22 14.52 3.51
C ASP A 223 -2.13 14.82 2.47
N ARG A 224 -2.10 16.08 2.04
CA ARG A 224 -1.17 16.57 1.01
C ARG A 224 0.28 16.59 1.50
N TYR A 225 0.50 16.91 2.78
CA TYR A 225 1.85 16.98 3.35
C TYR A 225 2.44 15.57 3.50
N PHE A 226 1.62 14.63 3.95
CA PHE A 226 1.99 13.23 4.02
C PHE A 226 2.38 12.67 2.65
N LEU A 227 1.55 12.89 1.63
CA LEU A 227 1.86 12.48 0.26
C LEU A 227 3.14 13.15 -0.25
N ASP A 228 3.32 14.46 0.00
CA ASP A 228 4.49 15.21 -0.46
C ASP A 228 5.81 14.64 0.08
N LYS A 229 5.80 14.14 1.31
CA LYS A 229 6.99 13.55 1.93
C LYS A 229 7.17 12.07 1.60
N THR A 230 6.10 11.30 1.42
CA THR A 230 6.19 9.84 1.32
C THR A 230 6.29 9.31 -0.11
N VAL A 231 5.65 9.97 -1.07
CA VAL A 231 5.51 9.45 -2.43
C VAL A 231 6.47 10.11 -3.41
N ASN A 232 6.88 9.37 -4.43
CA ASN A 232 7.72 9.85 -5.52
C ASN A 232 7.00 9.84 -6.87
N THR A 233 5.76 9.37 -6.91
CA THR A 233 4.89 9.30 -8.08
C THR A 233 3.46 9.51 -7.63
N ILE A 234 2.66 10.26 -8.39
CA ILE A 234 1.24 10.43 -8.17
C ILE A 234 0.44 9.82 -9.31
N TRP A 235 -0.56 9.03 -8.96
CA TRP A 235 -1.60 8.51 -9.84
C TRP A 235 -2.86 9.33 -9.63
N GLU A 236 -3.24 10.13 -10.62
CA GLU A 236 -4.51 10.85 -10.65
C GLU A 236 -5.56 9.99 -11.36
N MET A 237 -6.53 9.50 -10.60
CA MET A 237 -7.60 8.66 -11.09
C MET A 237 -8.77 9.47 -11.64
N THR A 238 -9.19 9.10 -12.85
CA THR A 238 -10.43 9.53 -13.50
C THR A 238 -11.31 8.32 -13.79
N ARG A 239 -12.51 8.51 -14.34
CA ARG A 239 -13.44 7.40 -14.64
C ARG A 239 -12.93 6.47 -15.75
N THR A 240 -12.05 6.95 -16.61
CA THR A 240 -11.65 6.24 -17.83
C THR A 240 -10.15 5.94 -17.88
N ASP A 241 -9.38 6.51 -16.95
CA ASP A 241 -7.92 6.43 -17.00
C ASP A 241 -7.28 6.84 -15.67
N ILE A 242 -6.02 6.42 -15.47
CA ILE A 242 -5.14 6.92 -14.42
C ILE A 242 -3.94 7.61 -15.06
N GLN A 243 -3.79 8.89 -14.72
CA GLN A 243 -2.70 9.72 -15.21
C GLN A 243 -1.54 9.68 -14.21
N THR A 244 -0.33 9.42 -14.71
CA THR A 244 0.88 9.29 -13.86
C THR A 244 1.72 10.55 -13.92
N TYR A 245 2.08 11.07 -12.75
CA TYR A 245 2.98 12.22 -12.57
C TYR A 245 4.19 11.81 -11.75
N ARG A 246 5.37 12.27 -12.16
CA ARG A 246 6.62 11.97 -11.45
C ARG A 246 6.91 13.05 -10.42
N GLY A 247 7.42 12.66 -9.26
CA GLY A 247 7.70 13.56 -8.15
C GLY A 247 6.66 13.48 -7.04
N ASN A 248 6.84 14.36 -6.06
CA ASN A 248 5.96 14.47 -4.90
C ASN A 248 4.63 15.18 -5.23
N TYR A 249 3.80 15.38 -4.21
CA TYR A 249 2.49 16.03 -4.37
C TYR A 249 2.62 17.46 -4.91
N SER A 250 3.60 18.24 -4.46
CA SER A 250 3.85 19.60 -4.93
C SER A 250 4.22 19.63 -6.42
N ALA A 251 5.11 18.73 -6.85
CA ALA A 251 5.47 18.58 -8.26
C ALA A 251 4.27 18.15 -9.11
N TYR A 252 3.39 17.30 -8.58
CA TYR A 252 2.14 16.92 -9.23
C TYR A 252 1.22 18.12 -9.46
N VAL A 253 1.04 19.00 -8.47
CA VAL A 253 0.18 20.18 -8.61
C VAL A 253 0.65 21.08 -9.75
N LEU A 254 1.96 21.31 -9.84
CA LEU A 254 2.56 22.10 -10.93
C LEU A 254 2.36 21.43 -12.29
N GLN A 255 2.72 20.15 -12.42
CA GLN A 255 2.56 19.40 -13.68
C GLN A 255 1.09 19.32 -14.13
N ARG A 256 0.15 19.22 -13.18
CA ARG A 256 -1.27 19.20 -13.47
C ARG A 256 -1.74 20.54 -14.02
N ASP A 257 -1.27 21.65 -13.46
CA ASP A 257 -1.62 22.99 -13.94
C ASP A 257 -1.05 23.25 -15.35
N GLU A 258 0.23 22.94 -15.57
CA GLU A 258 0.86 23.02 -16.90
C GLU A 258 0.15 22.15 -17.95
N ARG A 259 -0.33 20.97 -17.55
CA ARG A 259 -1.11 20.09 -18.43
C ARG A 259 -2.47 20.70 -18.72
N TRP A 260 -3.12 21.31 -17.73
CA TRP A 260 -4.43 21.93 -17.91
C TRP A 260 -4.34 23.14 -18.85
N GLN A 261 -3.34 24.00 -18.66
CA GLN A 261 -3.07 25.14 -19.54
C GLN A 261 -2.84 24.68 -20.98
N ARG A 262 -1.96 23.69 -21.19
CA ARG A 262 -1.73 23.10 -22.54
C ARG A 262 -3.02 22.60 -23.19
N ARG A 263 -3.84 21.84 -22.46
CA ARG A 263 -5.13 21.35 -22.97
C ARG A 263 -6.12 22.46 -23.26
N TYR A 264 -6.11 23.53 -22.47
CA TYR A 264 -6.96 24.70 -22.68
C TYR A 264 -6.57 25.44 -23.98
N ASP A 265 -5.28 25.66 -24.19
CA ASP A 265 -4.76 26.32 -25.39
C ASP A 265 -5.05 25.49 -26.66
N GLU A 266 -4.83 24.17 -26.58
CA GLU A 266 -5.19 23.22 -27.65
C GLU A 266 -6.69 23.30 -27.97
N PHE A 267 -7.54 23.25 -26.94
CA PHE A 267 -8.99 23.34 -27.11
C PHE A 267 -9.44 24.69 -27.69
N ALA A 268 -8.86 25.80 -27.23
CA ALA A 268 -9.14 27.13 -27.74
C ALA A 268 -8.77 27.25 -29.23
N SER A 269 -7.60 26.76 -29.61
CA SER A 269 -7.15 26.75 -31.01
C SER A 269 -8.04 25.89 -31.92
N LEU A 270 -8.47 24.73 -31.42
CA LEU A 270 -9.40 23.84 -32.13
C LEU A 270 -10.77 24.49 -32.31
N LYS A 271 -11.29 25.12 -31.27
CA LYS A 271 -12.56 25.83 -31.30
C LYS A 271 -12.54 26.96 -32.34
N GLU A 272 -11.49 27.79 -32.34
CA GLU A 272 -11.34 28.88 -33.31
C GLU A 272 -11.31 28.35 -34.75
N ARG A 273 -10.60 27.24 -34.99
CA ARG A 273 -10.55 26.58 -36.30
C ARG A 273 -11.93 26.08 -36.73
N LEU A 274 -12.66 25.42 -35.85
CA LEU A 274 -14.00 24.91 -36.12
C LEU A 274 -14.99 26.05 -36.41
N GLU A 275 -14.91 27.17 -35.69
CA GLU A 275 -15.75 28.35 -35.94
C GLU A 275 -15.48 28.93 -37.34
N LYS A 276 -14.21 29.06 -37.74
CA LYS A 276 -13.84 29.52 -39.09
C LYS A 276 -14.34 28.58 -40.19
N GLU A 277 -14.23 27.26 -39.99
CA GLU A 277 -14.74 26.27 -40.95
C GLU A 277 -16.28 26.31 -41.06
N LEU A 278 -17.00 26.43 -39.94
CA LEU A 278 -18.46 26.57 -39.93
C LEU A 278 -18.91 27.85 -40.65
N ASP A 279 -18.21 28.97 -40.43
CA ASP A 279 -18.52 30.23 -41.11
C ASP A 279 -18.25 30.17 -42.62
N TYR A 280 -17.18 29.48 -43.03
CA TYR A 280 -16.90 29.21 -44.43
C TYR A 280 -18.01 28.36 -45.08
N ILE A 281 -18.43 27.28 -44.43
CA ILE A 281 -19.54 26.42 -44.89
C ILE A 281 -20.84 27.22 -45.00
N ARG A 282 -21.20 28.01 -43.98
CA ARG A 282 -22.41 28.85 -43.98
C ARG A 282 -22.42 29.84 -45.15
N ARG A 283 -21.28 30.49 -45.43
CA ARG A 283 -21.15 31.43 -46.55
C ARG A 283 -21.29 30.72 -47.90
N ASN A 284 -20.71 29.54 -48.08
CA ASN A 284 -20.82 28.79 -49.34
C ASN A 284 -22.20 28.18 -49.59
N ILE A 285 -22.88 27.68 -48.55
CA ILE A 285 -24.27 27.19 -48.67
C ILE A 285 -25.24 28.34 -48.99
N ALA A 286 -25.04 29.51 -48.36
CA ALA A 286 -25.82 30.71 -48.69
C ALA A 286 -25.58 31.15 -50.15
N GLY A 287 -24.33 31.09 -50.63
CA GLY A 287 -23.98 31.43 -52.02
C GLY A 287 -24.56 30.48 -53.08
N GLN A 288 -24.67 29.19 -52.79
CA GLN A 288 -25.26 28.22 -53.72
C GLN A 288 -26.78 28.36 -53.89
N ARG A 289 -27.50 28.88 -52.87
CA ARG A 289 -28.95 29.14 -52.96
C ARG A 289 -29.32 30.39 -53.75
N THR A 290 -28.38 31.26 -54.07
CA THR A 290 -28.62 32.49 -54.85
C THR A 290 -28.37 32.29 -56.36
N GLN A 291 -27.86 31.13 -56.78
CA GLN A 291 -27.56 30.80 -58.18
C GLN A 291 -28.50 29.74 -58.81
N MET A 292 -29.54 29.28 -58.09
CA MET A 292 -30.68 28.54 -58.68
C MET A 292 -31.87 29.49 -58.84
#